data_AF-A0A1V5MVW0-F1
#
_entry.id   AF-A0A1V5MVW0-F1
#
_cell.length_a   1.000
_cell.length_b   1.000
_cell.length_c   1.000
_cell.angle_alpha   90.00
_cell.angle_beta   90.00
_cell.angle_gamma   90.00
#
_symmetry.space_group_name_H-M   'P 1'
#
loop_
_entity.id
_entity.type
_entity.pdbx_description
1 polymer ?
#
loop_
_entity_poly.entity_id
_entity_poly.type
_entity_poly.pdbx_seq_one_letter_code
_entity_poly.pdbx_strand_id
1 'polypeptide(L)'
;MNTDIKTATEHIARLINAYHLRGKNAPVEGLIEMRIKLSTLVFYVAGVEADAYEDFVTAEYNRKSKFIESKEYYVKSGESVAKSEALADAGTITERKAETQADAIHKRLQLIRLAAKEVLDCLNQHISNIKSEKRLEMTGQGSQHFPAT
;
A
#
# COMPACT_ATOMS: atom_id res chain seq x y z
N MET A 1 -15.46 3.19 5.09
CA MET A 1 -14.27 2.45 4.60
C MET A 1 -14.75 1.07 4.22
N ASN A 2 -14.57 0.67 2.96
CA ASN A 2 -15.05 -0.61 2.45
C ASN A 2 -14.45 -1.76 3.31
N THR A 3 -15.29 -2.70 3.75
CA THR A 3 -14.95 -3.77 4.71
C THR A 3 -13.73 -4.57 4.27
N ASP A 4 -13.59 -4.73 2.96
CA ASP A 4 -12.51 -5.44 2.28
C ASP A 4 -11.14 -4.78 2.49
N ILE A 5 -11.10 -3.44 2.45
CA ILE A 5 -9.90 -2.63 2.66
C ILE A 5 -9.37 -2.79 4.08
N LYS A 6 -10.29 -2.72 5.04
CA LYS A 6 -9.97 -2.85 6.46
C LYS A 6 -9.40 -4.25 6.74
N THR A 7 -10.05 -5.26 6.17
CA THR A 7 -9.67 -6.66 6.36
C THR A 7 -8.28 -6.96 5.78
N ALA A 8 -7.98 -6.50 4.56
CA ALA A 8 -6.68 -6.76 3.93
C ALA A 8 -5.53 -6.04 4.65
N THR A 9 -5.71 -4.78 5.03
CA THR A 9 -4.69 -4.00 5.75
C THR A 9 -4.43 -4.56 7.16
N GLU A 10 -5.47 -5.04 7.85
CA GLU A 10 -5.32 -5.75 9.12
C GLU A 10 -4.63 -7.10 8.97
N HIS A 11 -4.87 -7.84 7.88
CA HIS A 11 -4.19 -9.11 7.60
C HIS A 11 -2.69 -8.88 7.33
N ILE A 12 -2.34 -7.84 6.57
CA ILE A 12 -0.94 -7.43 6.38
C ILE A 12 -0.30 -7.10 7.72
N ALA A 13 -0.93 -6.25 8.54
CA ALA A 13 -0.39 -5.87 9.84
C ALA A 13 -0.18 -7.09 10.75
N ARG A 14 -1.12 -8.04 10.77
CA ARG A 14 -0.99 -9.30 11.52
C ARG A 14 0.19 -10.15 11.05
N LEU A 15 0.40 -10.28 9.74
CA LEU A 15 1.54 -11.04 9.19
C LEU A 15 2.87 -10.38 9.50
N ILE A 16 2.96 -9.05 9.33
CA ILE A 16 4.18 -8.29 9.65
C ILE A 16 4.49 -8.42 11.13
N ASN A 17 3.49 -8.31 12.02
CA ASN A 17 3.70 -8.50 13.46
C ASN A 17 4.11 -9.93 13.80
N ALA A 18 3.50 -10.95 13.16
CA ALA A 18 3.92 -12.34 13.34
C ALA A 18 5.38 -12.57 12.91
N TYR A 19 5.80 -11.94 11.81
CA TYR A 19 7.20 -11.99 11.38
C TYR A 19 8.12 -11.24 12.34
N HIS A 20 7.72 -10.07 12.84
CA HIS A 20 8.48 -9.33 13.84
C HIS A 20 8.73 -10.14 15.12
N LEU A 21 7.69 -10.82 15.62
CA LEU A 21 7.76 -11.61 16.86
C LEU A 21 8.56 -12.91 16.70
N ARG A 22 8.46 -13.57 15.54
CA ARG A 22 9.11 -14.89 15.31
C ARG A 22 10.50 -14.75 14.69
N GLY A 23 10.68 -13.74 13.83
CA GLY A 23 11.96 -13.32 13.25
C GLY A 23 12.85 -14.47 12.78
N LYS A 24 14.12 -14.39 13.20
CA LYS A 24 15.21 -15.35 12.92
C LYS A 24 14.98 -16.77 13.44
N ASN A 25 14.06 -16.94 14.39
CA ASN A 25 13.82 -18.24 15.03
C ASN A 25 12.67 -19.00 14.36
N ALA A 26 12.02 -18.42 13.35
CA ALA A 26 10.96 -19.09 12.62
C ALA A 26 11.54 -20.21 11.72
N PRO A 27 10.88 -21.38 11.65
CA PRO A 27 11.27 -22.41 10.69
C PRO A 27 11.10 -21.89 9.25
N VAL A 28 11.96 -22.36 8.34
CA VAL A 28 11.99 -21.87 6.95
C VAL A 28 10.67 -22.09 6.22
N GLU A 29 9.97 -23.19 6.50
CA GLU A 29 8.65 -23.48 5.95
C GLU A 29 7.61 -22.43 6.39
N GLY A 30 7.67 -22.02 7.66
CA GLY A 30 6.81 -20.97 8.19
C GLY A 30 7.09 -19.61 7.57
N LEU A 31 8.36 -19.29 7.32
CA LEU A 31 8.75 -18.07 6.60
C LEU A 31 8.27 -18.08 5.14
N ILE A 32 8.36 -19.24 4.46
CA ILE A 32 7.86 -19.42 3.09
C ILE A 32 6.34 -19.22 3.04
N GLU A 33 5.60 -19.78 3.99
CA GLU A 33 4.15 -19.61 4.06
C GLU A 33 3.76 -18.14 4.27
N MET A 34 4.45 -17.44 5.19
CA MET A 34 4.23 -16.01 5.43
C MET A 34 4.53 -15.18 4.18
N ARG A 35 5.64 -15.46 3.48
CA ARG A 35 6.01 -14.80 2.23
C ARG A 35 4.91 -14.95 1.17
N ILE A 36 4.38 -16.16 0.98
CA ILE A 36 3.30 -16.41 0.02
C ILE A 36 2.07 -15.57 0.39
N LYS A 37 1.60 -15.66 1.63
CA LYS A 37 0.43 -14.91 2.10
C LYS A 37 0.61 -13.40 1.96
N LEU A 38 1.77 -12.87 2.36
CA LEU A 38 2.07 -11.46 2.25
C LEU A 38 2.12 -11.00 0.79
N SER A 39 2.72 -11.80 -0.10
CA SER A 39 2.76 -11.46 -1.54
C SER A 39 1.36 -11.38 -2.17
N THR A 40 0.46 -12.29 -1.83
CA THR A 40 -0.93 -12.27 -2.32
C THR A 40 -1.69 -11.06 -1.78
N LEU A 41 -1.51 -10.73 -0.50
CA LEU A 41 -2.15 -9.56 0.11
C LEU A 41 -1.61 -8.24 -0.46
N VAL A 42 -0.31 -8.15 -0.75
CA VAL A 42 0.30 -6.99 -1.42
C VAL A 42 -0.32 -6.78 -2.81
N PHE A 43 -0.51 -7.85 -3.58
CA PHE A 43 -1.19 -7.79 -4.88
C PHE A 43 -2.65 -7.34 -4.73
N TYR A 44 -3.37 -7.92 -3.78
CA TYR A 44 -4.76 -7.55 -3.51
C TYR A 44 -4.90 -6.06 -3.14
N VAL A 45 -4.06 -5.55 -2.23
CA VAL A 45 -4.05 -4.13 -1.85
C VAL A 45 -3.69 -3.23 -3.03
N ALA A 46 -2.85 -3.69 -3.97
CA ALA A 46 -2.57 -2.93 -5.19
C ALA A 46 -3.81 -2.73 -6.07
N GLY A 47 -4.67 -3.76 -6.19
CA GLY A 47 -5.96 -3.62 -6.89
C GLY A 47 -6.88 -2.61 -6.20
N VAL A 48 -7.03 -2.75 -4.88
CA VAL A 48 -7.83 -1.81 -4.07
C VAL A 48 -7.29 -0.37 -4.12
N GLU A 49 -5.97 -0.19 -4.16
CA GLU A 49 -5.34 1.14 -4.33
C GLU A 49 -5.65 1.75 -5.69
N ALA A 50 -5.73 0.94 -6.75
CA ALA A 50 -6.10 1.39 -8.08
C ALA A 50 -7.55 1.89 -8.10
N ASP A 51 -8.49 1.14 -7.51
CA ASP A 51 -9.89 1.57 -7.38
C ASP A 51 -9.97 2.90 -6.60
N ALA A 52 -9.24 3.01 -5.48
CA ALA A 52 -9.20 4.25 -4.69
C ALA A 52 -8.59 5.43 -5.45
N TYR A 53 -7.66 5.17 -6.37
CA TYR A 53 -7.08 6.19 -7.24
C TYR A 53 -8.10 6.67 -8.28
N GLU A 54 -8.87 5.76 -8.88
CA GLU A 54 -9.97 6.11 -9.80
C GLU A 54 -11.04 6.95 -9.10
N ASP A 55 -11.40 6.59 -7.87
CA ASP A 55 -12.32 7.38 -7.03
C ASP A 55 -11.78 8.80 -6.79
N PHE A 56 -10.49 8.92 -6.48
CA PHE A 56 -9.83 10.22 -6.28
C PHE A 56 -9.86 11.07 -7.56
N VAL A 57 -9.48 10.50 -8.70
CA VAL A 57 -9.48 11.21 -10.00
C VAL A 57 -10.91 11.67 -10.35
N THR A 58 -11.90 10.83 -10.09
CA THR A 58 -13.31 11.15 -10.31
C THR A 58 -13.77 12.31 -9.42
N ALA A 59 -13.42 12.28 -8.12
CA ALA A 59 -13.76 13.34 -7.19
C ALA A 59 -13.06 14.67 -7.54
N GLU A 60 -11.80 14.61 -7.98
CA GLU A 60 -11.04 15.78 -8.45
C GLU A 60 -11.71 16.40 -9.68
N TYR A 61 -12.09 15.57 -10.66
CA TYR A 61 -12.81 16.02 -11.86
C TYR A 61 -14.11 16.73 -11.49
N ASN A 62 -14.93 16.11 -10.63
CA ASN A 62 -16.21 16.67 -10.19
C ASN A 62 -16.03 18.03 -9.50
N ARG A 63 -15.04 18.16 -8.62
CA ARG A 63 -14.73 19.45 -7.98
C ARG A 63 -14.36 20.50 -9.01
N LYS A 64 -13.44 20.18 -9.94
CA LYS A 64 -12.97 21.11 -10.97
C LYS A 64 -14.10 21.57 -11.88
N SER A 65 -14.94 20.62 -12.33
CA SER A 65 -16.12 20.90 -13.16
C SER A 65 -17.09 21.85 -12.43
N LYS A 66 -17.47 21.53 -11.19
CA LYS A 66 -18.40 22.38 -10.43
C LYS A 66 -17.84 23.75 -10.08
N PHE A 67 -16.53 23.85 -9.85
CA PHE A 67 -15.86 25.12 -9.64
C PHE A 67 -15.96 26.00 -10.89
N ILE A 68 -15.68 25.44 -12.08
CA ILE A 68 -15.77 26.16 -13.35
C ILE A 68 -17.21 26.63 -13.60
N GLU A 69 -18.20 25.74 -13.46
CA GLU A 69 -19.61 26.08 -13.65
C GLU A 69 -20.06 27.21 -12.70
N SER A 70 -19.70 27.11 -11.42
CA SER A 70 -20.05 28.12 -10.41
C SER A 70 -19.37 29.45 -10.69
N LYS A 71 -18.09 29.42 -11.06
CA LYS A 71 -17.33 30.64 -11.41
C LYS A 71 -17.95 31.33 -12.61
N GLU A 72 -18.27 30.58 -13.67
CA GLU A 72 -18.93 31.14 -14.86
C GLU A 72 -20.29 31.75 -14.55
N TYR A 73 -21.08 31.11 -13.70
CA TYR A 73 -22.38 31.64 -13.26
C TYR A 73 -22.24 33.02 -12.59
N TYR A 74 -21.30 33.17 -11.65
CA TYR A 74 -21.10 34.44 -10.95
C TYR A 74 -20.53 35.54 -11.86
N VAL A 75 -19.62 35.19 -12.77
CA VAL A 75 -19.11 36.13 -13.79
C VAL A 75 -20.24 36.62 -14.69
N LYS A 76 -21.09 35.71 -15.19
CA LYS A 76 -22.27 36.05 -16.01
C LYS A 76 -23.30 36.87 -15.23
N SER A 77 -23.33 36.73 -13.91
CA SER A 77 -24.19 37.51 -13.00
C SER A 77 -23.63 38.90 -12.67
N GLY A 78 -22.48 39.29 -13.26
CA GLY A 78 -21.90 40.63 -13.12
C GLY A 78 -20.91 40.78 -11.95
N GLU A 79 -20.55 39.69 -11.29
CA GLU A 79 -19.51 39.72 -10.26
C GLU A 79 -18.11 39.87 -10.87
N SER A 80 -17.20 40.50 -10.13
CA SER A 80 -15.79 40.55 -10.55
C SER A 80 -15.19 39.14 -10.58
N VAL A 81 -14.15 38.94 -11.39
CA VAL A 81 -13.48 37.63 -11.51
C VAL A 81 -13.00 37.12 -10.15
N ALA A 82 -12.34 37.97 -9.37
CA ALA A 82 -11.84 37.61 -8.05
C ALA A 82 -12.96 37.23 -7.06
N LYS A 83 -14.09 37.96 -7.07
CA LYS A 83 -15.24 37.64 -6.23
C LYS A 83 -15.94 36.36 -6.67
N SER A 84 -16.03 36.13 -7.98
CA SER A 84 -16.58 34.90 -8.56
C SER A 84 -15.78 33.66 -8.18
N GLU A 85 -14.44 33.76 -8.17
CA GLU A 85 -13.57 32.69 -7.70
C GLU A 85 -13.78 32.37 -6.23
N ALA A 86 -13.83 33.38 -5.36
CA ALA A 86 -14.07 33.19 -3.94
C ALA A 86 -15.43 32.52 -3.65
N LEU A 87 -16.48 32.93 -4.38
CA LEU A 87 -17.81 32.33 -4.26
C LEU A 87 -17.87 30.90 -4.80
N ALA A 88 -17.20 30.61 -5.91
CA ALA A 88 -17.10 29.27 -6.48
C ALA A 88 -16.30 28.32 -5.56
N ASP A 89 -15.21 28.79 -4.97
CA ASP A 89 -14.44 28.03 -3.98
C ASP A 89 -15.29 27.71 -2.74
N ALA A 90 -16.03 28.69 -2.22
CA ALA A 90 -16.95 28.47 -1.10
C ALA A 90 -18.06 27.47 -1.47
N GLY A 91 -18.55 27.51 -2.71
CA GLY A 91 -19.59 26.60 -3.22
C GLY A 91 -19.12 25.17 -3.48
N THR A 92 -17.81 24.92 -3.56
CA THR A 92 -17.22 23.60 -3.86
C THR A 92 -16.60 22.89 -2.65
N ILE A 93 -16.90 23.37 -1.42
CA ILE A 93 -16.39 22.78 -0.18
C ILE A 93 -16.74 21.29 -0.05
N THR A 94 -17.96 20.90 -0.43
CA THR A 94 -18.41 19.50 -0.34
C THR A 94 -17.60 18.59 -1.27
N GLU A 95 -17.37 19.01 -2.51
CA GLU A 95 -16.59 18.28 -3.49
C GLU A 95 -15.12 18.22 -3.10
N ARG A 96 -14.56 19.32 -2.56
CA ARG A 96 -13.20 19.36 -2.01
C ARG A 96 -13.03 18.39 -0.84
N LYS A 97 -14.06 18.26 0.02
CA LYS A 97 -14.05 17.28 1.11
C LYS A 97 -14.06 15.84 0.55
N ALA A 98 -14.87 15.56 -0.46
CA ALA A 98 -14.91 14.23 -1.09
C ALA A 98 -13.57 13.87 -1.75
N GLU A 99 -12.97 14.78 -2.51
CA GLU A 99 -11.64 14.62 -3.11
C GLU A 99 -10.58 14.34 -2.04
N THR A 100 -10.55 15.15 -0.97
CA THR A 100 -9.58 14.98 0.11
C THR A 100 -9.71 13.62 0.80
N GLN A 101 -10.95 13.13 0.97
CA GLN A 101 -11.19 11.81 1.55
C GLN A 101 -10.72 10.69 0.63
N ALA A 102 -10.98 10.78 -0.68
CA ALA A 102 -10.52 9.80 -1.65
C ALA A 102 -8.98 9.78 -1.75
N ASP A 103 -8.33 10.94 -1.83
CA ASP A 103 -6.87 11.09 -1.82
C ASP A 103 -6.25 10.47 -0.56
N ALA A 104 -6.82 10.74 0.62
CA ALA A 104 -6.34 10.18 1.87
C ALA A 104 -6.43 8.63 1.89
N ILE A 105 -7.48 8.06 1.33
CA ILE A 105 -7.63 6.60 1.22
C ILE A 105 -6.58 6.03 0.26
N HIS A 106 -6.43 6.62 -0.93
CA HIS A 106 -5.43 6.20 -1.92
C HIS A 106 -4.01 6.23 -1.32
N LYS A 107 -3.59 7.36 -0.74
CA LYS A 107 -2.27 7.52 -0.12
C LYS A 107 -2.04 6.53 1.02
N ARG A 108 -3.06 6.28 1.84
CA ARG A 108 -2.95 5.28 2.92
C ARG A 108 -2.68 3.89 2.37
N LEU A 109 -3.38 3.47 1.32
CA LEU A 109 -3.20 2.15 0.71
C LEU A 109 -1.82 2.03 0.06
N GLN A 110 -1.39 3.08 -0.64
CA GLN A 110 -0.06 3.17 -1.22
C GLN A 110 1.04 2.97 -0.18
N LEU A 111 0.99 3.70 0.95
CA LEU A 111 1.97 3.58 2.02
C LEU A 111 2.01 2.17 2.61
N ILE A 112 0.86 1.56 2.85
CA ILE A 112 0.78 0.20 3.39
C ILE A 112 1.38 -0.80 2.40
N ARG A 113 1.06 -0.68 1.11
CA ARG A 113 1.59 -1.57 0.07
C ARG A 113 3.11 -1.45 -0.04
N LEU A 114 3.65 -0.23 -0.03
CA LEU A 114 5.10 0.01 -0.10
C LEU A 114 5.82 -0.61 1.11
N ALA A 115 5.35 -0.34 2.33
CA ALA A 115 5.93 -0.93 3.54
C ALA A 115 5.83 -2.47 3.54
N ALA A 116 4.70 -3.03 3.09
CA ALA A 116 4.52 -4.48 3.00
C ALA A 116 5.46 -5.12 1.97
N LYS A 117 5.77 -4.43 0.86
CA LYS A 117 6.78 -4.88 -0.12
C LYS A 117 8.18 -4.93 0.48
N GLU A 118 8.57 -3.91 1.24
CA GLU A 118 9.87 -3.91 1.91
C GLU A 118 10.02 -5.10 2.87
N VAL A 119 8.97 -5.39 3.66
CA VAL A 119 8.98 -6.57 4.54
C VAL A 119 9.05 -7.87 3.75
N LEU A 120 8.34 -7.96 2.62
CA LEU A 120 8.39 -9.12 1.74
C LEU A 120 9.80 -9.34 1.18
N ASP A 121 10.51 -8.27 0.80
CA ASP A 121 11.88 -8.34 0.30
C ASP A 121 12.86 -8.79 1.40
N CYS A 122 12.71 -8.26 2.62
CA CYS A 122 13.46 -8.75 3.79
C CYS A 122 13.20 -10.24 4.06
N LEU A 123 11.94 -10.70 3.96
CA LEU A 123 11.56 -12.10 4.09
C LEU A 123 12.23 -12.98 3.02
N ASN A 124 12.22 -12.53 1.76
CA ASN A 124 12.88 -13.22 0.65
C ASN A 124 14.38 -13.40 0.92
N GLN A 125 15.05 -12.34 1.36
CA GLN A 125 16.47 -12.38 1.67
C GLN A 125 16.77 -13.31 2.85
N HIS A 126 15.96 -13.25 3.91
CA HIS A 126 16.11 -14.11 5.08
C HIS A 126 15.95 -15.60 4.72
N ILE A 127 14.92 -15.96 3.95
CA ILE A 127 14.73 -17.33 3.44
C ILE A 127 15.93 -17.78 2.60
N SER A 128 16.47 -16.89 1.76
CA SER A 128 17.65 -17.18 0.94
C SER A 128 18.88 -17.50 1.80
N ASN A 129 19.13 -16.69 2.84
CA ASN A 129 20.24 -16.89 3.76
C ASN A 129 20.16 -18.24 4.47
N ILE A 130 19.01 -18.59 5.05
CA ILE A 130 18.81 -19.89 5.73
C ILE A 130 19.07 -21.07 4.76
N LYS A 131 18.59 -20.97 3.51
CA LYS A 131 18.82 -22.01 2.51
C LYS A 131 20.30 -22.13 2.11
N SER A 132 21.02 -21.01 2.09
CA SER A 132 22.46 -20.98 1.80
C SER A 132 23.27 -21.59 2.95
N GLU A 133 22.98 -21.19 4.19
CA GLU A 133 23.60 -21.72 5.42
C GLU A 133 23.44 -23.24 5.49
N LYS A 134 22.21 -23.75 5.33
CA LYS A 134 21.93 -25.20 5.32
C LYS A 134 22.70 -25.96 4.24
N ARG A 135 22.90 -25.34 3.07
CA ARG A 135 23.69 -25.95 1.98
C ARG A 135 25.18 -26.01 2.33
N LEU A 136 25.72 -24.95 2.93
CA LEU A 136 27.11 -24.89 3.37
C LEU A 136 27.39 -25.91 4.46
N GLU A 137 26.48 -26.09 5.43
CA GLU A 137 26.57 -27.12 6.46
C GLU A 137 26.66 -28.53 5.86
N MET A 138 25.78 -28.85 4.90
CA MET A 138 25.80 -30.14 4.21
C MET A 138 27.08 -30.36 3.40
N THR A 139 27.68 -29.30 2.86
CA THR A 139 28.91 -29.37 2.05
C THR A 139 30.16 -29.49 2.93
N GLY A 140 30.18 -28.81 4.09
CA GLY A 140 31.28 -28.84 5.06
C GLY A 140 31.39 -30.14 5.85
N GLN A 141 30.29 -30.89 6.01
CA GLN A 141 30.33 -32.23 6.62
C GLN A 141 30.93 -33.30 5.69
N GLY A 142 30.92 -33.08 4.37
CA GLY A 142 31.49 -34.01 3.39
C GLY A 142 33.02 -33.96 3.26
N SER A 143 33.68 -32.92 3.78
CA SER A 143 35.14 -32.71 3.64
C SER A 143 35.97 -33.16 4.85
N GLN A 144 35.35 -33.72 5.89
CA GLN A 144 36.05 -34.24 7.08
C GLN A 144 36.26 -35.77 7.09
N HIS A 145 36.27 -36.44 5.93
CA HIS A 145 36.55 -37.88 5.87
C HIS A 145 38.01 -38.18 5.49
N PHE A 146 38.79 -38.46 6.54
CA PHE A 146 40.09 -39.18 6.66
C PHE A 146 41.39 -38.57 6.09
N PRO A 147 42.41 -38.31 6.96
CA PRO A 147 43.80 -38.41 6.54
C PRO A 147 44.15 -39.90 6.37
N ALA A 148 44.58 -40.28 5.17
CA ALA A 148 45.11 -41.61 4.90
C ALA A 148 46.42 -41.80 5.70
N THR A 149 46.44 -42.78 6.58
CA THR A 149 47.65 -43.37 7.18
C THR A 149 48.32 -44.33 6.20
#